data_AF-A0A1A8P8A0-F1
#
_entry.id   AF-A0A1A8P8A0-F1
#
_cell.length_a   1.000
_cell.length_b   1.000
_cell.length_c   1.000
_cell.angle_alpha   90.00
_cell.angle_beta   90.00
_cell.angle_gamma   90.00
#
_symmetry.space_group_name_H-M   'P 1'
#
loop_
_entity.id
_entity.type
_entity.pdbx_description
1 polymer ?
#
loop_
_entity_poly.entity_id
_entity_poly.type
_entity_poly.pdbx_seq_one_letter_code
_entity_poly.pdbx_strand_id
1 'polypeptide(L)'
;GNNDLEDLLNENIQSAPLQTVLDNLDVLEELVILLDPDTRGLKNTKHLASHCSFPSTWITYTYSMKDSKSPLRAVLEALTSRNPDWTVGHLAMLLRQIDRNDAVVVLAKLKPSPHVQLVL
;
A
#
# COMPACT_ATOMS: atom_id res chain seq x y z
N GLY A 1 15.73 -13.10 11.47
CA GLY A 1 14.34 -13.36 11.88
C GLY A 1 13.51 -12.32 11.19
N ASN A 2 12.73 -12.73 10.20
CA ASN A 2 11.94 -11.83 9.35
C ASN A 2 10.42 -12.09 9.49
N ASN A 3 10.03 -12.92 10.46
CA ASN A 3 8.66 -13.46 10.56
C ASN A 3 7.76 -12.60 11.46
N ASP A 4 8.32 -11.81 12.39
CA ASP A 4 7.54 -11.11 13.43
C ASP A 4 6.56 -10.06 12.90
N LEU A 5 6.76 -9.53 11.69
CA LEU A 5 5.80 -8.61 11.07
C LEU A 5 4.78 -9.35 10.19
N GLU A 6 5.07 -10.55 9.65
CA GLU A 6 4.04 -11.34 8.92
C GLU A 6 2.90 -11.69 9.87
N ASP A 7 3.20 -11.86 11.16
CA ASP A 7 2.22 -12.04 12.22
C ASP A 7 1.39 -10.77 12.56
N LEU A 8 1.78 -9.56 12.11
CA LEU A 8 0.99 -8.35 12.37
C LEU A 8 -0.31 -8.30 11.57
N LEU A 9 -0.31 -8.88 10.37
CA LEU A 9 -1.50 -8.95 9.54
C LEU A 9 -2.12 -10.32 9.73
N ASN A 10 -3.36 -10.38 10.21
CA ASN A 10 -4.08 -11.65 10.22
C ASN A 10 -4.26 -12.18 8.77
N GLU A 11 -4.41 -13.51 8.63
CA GLU A 11 -4.50 -14.17 7.31
C GLU A 11 -5.58 -13.55 6.42
N ASN A 12 -6.74 -13.19 6.99
CA ASN A 12 -7.84 -12.57 6.26
C ASN A 12 -7.46 -11.22 5.63
N ILE A 13 -6.68 -10.40 6.35
CA ILE A 13 -6.15 -9.13 5.82
C ILE A 13 -5.11 -9.44 4.74
N GLN A 14 -4.18 -10.36 4.99
CA GLN A 14 -3.11 -10.67 4.03
C GLN A 14 -3.65 -11.16 2.68
N SER A 15 -4.71 -11.96 2.69
CA SER A 15 -5.37 -12.47 1.49
C SER A 15 -6.38 -11.50 0.87
N ALA A 16 -6.74 -10.41 1.56
CA ALA A 16 -7.70 -9.46 1.04
C ALA A 16 -7.17 -8.79 -0.24
N PRO A 17 -8.04 -8.49 -1.23
CA PRO A 17 -7.63 -7.78 -2.44
C PRO A 17 -6.98 -6.44 -2.09
N LEU A 18 -5.98 -6.03 -2.87
CA LEU A 18 -5.32 -4.73 -2.68
C LEU A 18 -6.31 -3.56 -2.75
N GLN A 19 -7.41 -3.72 -3.50
CA GLN A 19 -8.52 -2.77 -3.56
C GLN A 19 -9.09 -2.42 -2.17
N THR A 20 -9.05 -3.34 -1.21
CA THR A 20 -9.48 -3.09 0.17
C THR A 20 -8.74 -1.92 0.84
N VAL A 21 -7.49 -1.64 0.45
CA VAL A 21 -6.74 -0.46 0.92
C VAL A 21 -7.32 0.83 0.34
N LEU A 22 -7.68 0.84 -0.95
CA LEU A 22 -8.26 2.00 -1.62
C LEU A 22 -9.68 2.32 -1.11
N ASP A 23 -10.42 1.30 -0.71
CA ASP A 23 -11.79 1.42 -0.22
C ASP A 23 -11.85 1.85 1.25
N ASN A 24 -10.76 1.67 2.02
CA ASN A 24 -10.67 2.11 3.40
C ASN A 24 -9.99 3.49 3.49
N LEU A 25 -10.80 4.55 3.49
CA LEU A 25 -10.31 5.92 3.45
C LEU A 25 -9.41 6.28 4.64
N ASP A 26 -9.71 5.79 5.84
CA ASP A 26 -8.91 6.09 7.04
C ASP A 26 -7.50 5.50 6.94
N VAL A 27 -7.40 4.23 6.52
CA VAL A 27 -6.11 3.55 6.29
C VAL A 27 -5.36 4.19 5.13
N LEU A 28 -6.05 4.52 4.04
CA LEU A 28 -5.44 5.16 2.87
C LEU A 28 -4.84 6.53 3.24
N GLU A 29 -5.59 7.38 3.96
CA GLU A 29 -5.14 8.71 4.38
C GLU A 29 -3.89 8.62 5.27
N GLU A 30 -3.87 7.69 6.23
CA GLU A 30 -2.71 7.51 7.10
C GLU A 30 -1.48 7.01 6.34
N LEU A 31 -1.67 6.08 5.38
CA LEU A 31 -0.58 5.66 4.49
C LEU A 31 -0.08 6.82 3.63
N VAL A 32 -0.96 7.70 3.14
CA VAL A 32 -0.60 8.90 2.38
C VAL A 32 0.28 9.84 3.22
N ILE A 33 -0.14 10.12 4.46
CA ILE A 33 0.64 10.95 5.41
C ILE A 33 2.04 10.36 5.62
N LEU A 34 2.14 9.04 5.71
CA LEU A 34 3.39 8.34 5.93
C LEU A 34 4.29 8.29 4.68
N LEU A 35 3.72 8.02 3.50
CA LEU A 35 4.48 7.59 2.32
C LEU A 35 4.64 8.66 1.25
N ASP A 36 3.78 9.67 1.17
CA ASP A 36 3.90 10.69 0.12
C ASP A 36 4.97 11.75 0.39
N PRO A 37 5.22 12.21 1.65
CA PRO A 37 6.24 13.20 1.91
C PRO A 37 7.65 12.77 1.47
N ASP A 38 8.42 13.74 0.98
CA ASP A 38 9.84 13.57 0.69
C ASP A 38 10.67 13.97 1.92
N THR A 39 10.68 13.08 2.90
CA THR A 39 11.43 13.27 4.15
C THR A 39 12.85 12.73 3.99
N ARG A 40 13.85 13.56 4.28
CA ARG A 40 15.26 13.20 4.12
C ARG A 40 15.59 11.91 4.88
N GLY A 41 16.15 10.94 4.16
CA GLY A 41 16.59 9.65 4.73
C GLY A 41 15.48 8.61 4.91
N LEU A 42 14.23 8.93 4.54
CA LEU A 42 13.11 8.00 4.62
C LEU A 42 12.60 7.65 3.21
N LYS A 43 12.51 6.34 2.92
CA LYS A 43 11.93 5.85 1.66
C LYS A 43 10.43 6.16 1.62
N ASN A 44 9.91 6.43 0.43
CA ASN A 44 8.57 6.99 0.22
C ASN A 44 7.92 6.39 -1.03
N THR A 45 6.78 6.93 -1.47
CA THR A 45 6.04 6.42 -2.63
C THR A 45 6.88 6.30 -3.90
N LYS A 46 7.87 7.20 -4.14
CA LYS A 46 8.78 7.08 -5.30
C LYS A 46 9.54 5.75 -5.30
N HIS A 47 9.99 5.34 -4.12
CA HIS A 47 10.75 4.10 -3.93
C HIS A 47 9.84 2.89 -4.12
N LEU A 48 8.63 2.92 -3.55
CA LEU A 48 7.61 1.89 -3.75
C LEU A 48 7.28 1.72 -5.25
N ALA A 49 7.02 2.82 -5.95
CA ALA A 49 6.71 2.80 -7.38
C ALA A 49 7.87 2.25 -8.23
N SER A 50 9.12 2.59 -7.87
CA SER A 50 10.31 2.05 -8.53
C SER A 50 10.41 0.52 -8.35
N HIS A 51 10.17 0.00 -7.14
CA HIS A 51 10.10 -1.45 -6.89
C HIS A 51 8.98 -2.14 -7.70
N CYS A 52 7.88 -1.43 -7.96
CA CYS A 52 6.79 -1.87 -8.82
C CYS A 52 7.04 -1.66 -10.33
N SER A 53 8.28 -1.34 -10.71
CA SER A 53 8.73 -1.13 -12.10
C SER A 53 7.98 -0.02 -12.85
N PHE A 54 7.48 1.00 -12.14
CA PHE A 54 6.95 2.20 -12.81
C PHE A 54 8.10 3.04 -13.39
N PRO A 55 7.96 3.55 -14.64
CA PRO A 55 8.98 4.42 -15.23
C PRO A 55 9.20 5.70 -14.42
N SER A 56 10.44 6.18 -14.37
CA SER A 56 10.80 7.41 -13.64
C SER A 56 10.02 8.64 -14.12
N THR A 57 9.68 8.71 -15.41
CA THR A 57 8.84 9.77 -15.98
C THR A 57 7.42 9.74 -15.42
N TRP A 58 6.84 8.55 -15.27
CA TRP A 58 5.51 8.38 -14.66
C TRP A 58 5.54 8.76 -13.18
N ILE A 59 6.56 8.31 -12.44
CA ILE A 59 6.74 8.67 -11.02
C ILE A 59 6.86 10.20 -10.86
N THR A 60 7.67 10.86 -11.70
CA THR A 60 7.81 12.33 -11.70
C THR A 60 6.46 13.01 -11.94
N TYR A 61 5.70 12.51 -12.92
CA TYR A 61 4.37 13.05 -13.22
C TYR A 61 3.40 12.91 -12.03
N THR A 62 3.33 11.74 -11.39
CA THR A 62 2.45 11.56 -10.21
C THR A 62 2.76 12.55 -9.08
N TYR A 63 4.04 12.84 -8.84
CA TYR A 63 4.44 13.82 -7.83
C TYR A 63 4.17 15.27 -8.23
N SER A 64 4.15 15.59 -9.53
CA SER A 64 3.73 16.91 -10.00
C SER A 64 2.23 17.16 -9.79
N MET A 65 1.43 16.09 -9.67
CA MET A 65 -0.02 16.15 -9.45
C MET A 65 -0.43 16.06 -7.98
N LYS A 66 0.54 15.99 -7.04
CA LYS A 66 0.30 15.68 -5.63
C LYS A 66 -0.71 16.58 -4.92
N ASP A 67 -0.85 17.83 -5.36
CA ASP A 67 -1.79 18.80 -4.79
C ASP A 67 -3.26 18.48 -5.15
N SER A 68 -3.48 17.63 -6.15
CA SER A 68 -4.81 17.20 -6.61
C SER A 68 -5.07 15.70 -6.39
N LYS A 69 -4.02 14.88 -6.42
CA LYS A 69 -4.10 13.43 -6.25
C LYS A 69 -2.82 12.92 -5.61
N SER A 70 -2.96 12.24 -4.48
CA SER A 70 -1.86 11.56 -3.80
C SER A 70 -1.07 10.65 -4.77
N PRO A 71 0.28 10.75 -4.80
CA PRO A 71 1.14 9.80 -5.48
C PRO A 71 0.89 8.36 -5.05
N LEU A 72 0.74 8.08 -3.75
CA LEU A 72 0.48 6.72 -3.26
C LEU A 72 -0.82 6.18 -3.84
N ARG A 73 -1.89 6.98 -3.79
CA ARG A 73 -3.18 6.60 -4.35
C ARG A 73 -3.07 6.26 -5.84
N ALA A 74 -2.34 7.08 -6.62
CA ALA A 74 -2.11 6.82 -8.04
C ALA A 74 -1.35 5.50 -8.29
N VAL A 75 -0.34 5.19 -7.46
CA VAL A 75 0.40 3.92 -7.53
C VAL A 75 -0.51 2.74 -7.22
N LEU A 76 -1.31 2.82 -6.15
CA LEU A 76 -2.21 1.75 -5.75
C LEU A 76 -3.30 1.49 -6.80
N GLU A 77 -3.94 2.54 -7.32
CA GLU A 77 -4.94 2.41 -8.39
C GLU A 77 -4.34 1.78 -9.66
N ALA A 78 -3.10 2.13 -10.01
CA ALA A 78 -2.42 1.53 -11.15
C ALA A 78 -2.04 0.06 -10.90
N LEU A 79 -1.65 -0.29 -9.67
CA LEU A 79 -1.34 -1.67 -9.29
C LEU A 79 -2.58 -2.56 -9.28
N THR A 80 -3.70 -2.12 -8.71
CA THR A 80 -4.96 -2.87 -8.72
C THR A 80 -5.49 -3.06 -10.14
N SER A 81 -5.30 -2.07 -11.02
CA SER A 81 -5.69 -2.17 -12.43
C SER A 81 -4.82 -3.15 -13.21
N ARG A 82 -3.51 -3.20 -12.94
CA ARG A 82 -2.54 -4.06 -13.66
C ARG A 82 -2.50 -5.49 -13.13
N ASN A 83 -2.76 -5.67 -11.84
CA ASN A 83 -2.64 -6.94 -11.14
C ASN A 83 -3.86 -7.15 -10.22
N PRO A 84 -5.01 -7.61 -10.76
CA PRO A 84 -6.23 -7.76 -9.97
C PRO A 84 -6.10 -8.79 -8.83
N ASP A 85 -5.17 -9.74 -8.96
CA ASP A 85 -4.91 -10.78 -7.95
C ASP A 85 -3.97 -10.31 -6.82
N TRP A 86 -3.45 -9.09 -6.88
CA TRP A 86 -2.60 -8.56 -5.82
C TRP A 86 -3.42 -8.36 -4.55
N THR A 87 -2.81 -8.76 -3.44
CA THR A 87 -3.41 -8.70 -2.11
C THR A 87 -2.73 -7.66 -1.23
N VAL A 88 -3.32 -7.38 -0.06
CA VAL A 88 -2.68 -6.54 0.97
C VAL A 88 -1.33 -7.13 1.40
N GLY A 89 -1.19 -8.46 1.45
CA GLY A 89 0.08 -9.13 1.75
C GLY A 89 1.19 -8.77 0.76
N HIS A 90 0.88 -8.68 -0.54
CA HIS A 90 1.84 -8.24 -1.56
C HIS A 90 2.29 -6.79 -1.32
N LEU A 91 1.37 -5.88 -0.98
CA LEU A 91 1.74 -4.50 -0.62
C LEU A 91 2.60 -4.46 0.64
N ALA A 92 2.25 -5.23 1.67
CA ALA A 92 3.02 -5.30 2.91
C ALA A 92 4.47 -5.76 2.65
N MET A 93 4.66 -6.77 1.80
CA MET A 93 6.00 -7.22 1.38
C MET A 93 6.79 -6.08 0.72
N LEU A 94 6.19 -5.34 -0.21
CA LEU A 94 6.84 -4.23 -0.88
C LEU A 94 7.22 -3.10 0.08
N LEU A 95 6.33 -2.77 1.03
CA LEU A 95 6.61 -1.77 2.06
C LEU A 95 7.79 -2.18 2.95
N ARG A 96 7.92 -3.46 3.30
CA ARG A 96 9.08 -3.96 4.04
C ARG A 96 10.37 -3.91 3.23
N GLN A 97 10.32 -4.21 1.94
CA GLN A 97 11.49 -4.11 1.06
C GLN A 97 12.04 -2.67 0.98
N ILE A 98 11.18 -1.67 1.22
CA ILE A 98 11.57 -0.27 1.34
C ILE A 98 11.66 0.21 2.80
N ASP A 99 11.80 -0.70 3.76
CA ASP A 99 11.98 -0.41 5.20
C ASP A 99 10.85 0.44 5.84
N ARG A 100 9.65 0.43 5.25
CA ARG A 100 8.46 1.16 5.75
C ARG A 100 7.56 0.28 6.60
N ASN A 101 8.14 -0.23 7.69
CA ASN A 101 7.43 -1.07 8.67
C ASN A 101 6.30 -0.32 9.39
N ASP A 102 6.42 1.00 9.55
CA ASP A 102 5.38 1.89 10.06
C ASP A 102 4.11 1.85 9.20
N ALA A 103 4.25 1.84 7.87
CA ALA A 103 3.13 1.70 6.95
C ALA A 103 2.50 0.29 7.01
N VAL A 104 3.30 -0.75 7.29
CA VAL A 104 2.76 -2.11 7.50
C VAL A 104 1.88 -2.18 8.75
N VAL A 105 2.24 -1.45 9.82
CA VAL A 105 1.40 -1.34 11.03
C VAL A 105 0.05 -0.67 10.71
N VAL A 106 0.03 0.31 9.80
CA VAL A 106 -1.22 0.95 9.37
C VAL A 106 -2.11 -0.03 8.59
N LEU A 107 -1.55 -0.91 7.77
CA LEU A 107 -2.32 -1.96 7.08
C LEU A 107 -3.02 -2.92 8.06
N ALA A 108 -2.46 -3.14 9.25
CA ALA A 108 -3.08 -3.99 10.28
C ALA A 108 -4.39 -3.40 10.85
N LYS A 109 -4.68 -2.12 10.60
CA LYS A 109 -5.93 -1.45 11.00
C LYS A 109 -7.09 -1.79 10.07
N LEU A 110 -6.83 -2.42 8.92
CA LEU A 110 -7.88 -2.92 8.04
C LEU A 110 -8.76 -3.90 8.81
N LYS A 111 -10.08 -3.76 8.63
CA LYS A 111 -11.04 -4.73 9.16
C LYS A 111 -11.36 -5.72 8.04
N PRO A 112 -11.37 -7.04 8.30
CA PRO A 112 -11.90 -8.01 7.37
C PRO A 112 -13.31 -7.57 6.95
N SER A 113 -13.59 -7.52 5.66
CA SER A 113 -14.94 -7.21 5.19
C SER A 113 -15.91 -8.25 5.75
N PRO A 114 -17.00 -7.85 6.43
CA PRO A 114 -17.96 -8.80 6.99
C PRO A 114 -18.71 -9.60 5.91
N HIS A 115 -18.54 -9.27 4.62
CA HIS A 115 -19.29 -9.88 3.53
C HIS A 115 -18.71 -11.20 2.98
N VAL A 116 -17.55 -11.65 3.46
CA VAL A 116 -16.97 -12.94 3.00
C VAL A 116 -17.46 -14.14 3.82
N GLN A 117 -18.18 -13.94 4.93
CA GLN A 117 -18.65 -15.03 5.79
C GLN A 117 -20.04 -15.59 5.46
N LEU A 118 -20.71 -15.12 4.39
CA LEU A 118 -22.04 -15.63 4.01
C LEU A 118 -22.00 -16.54 2.78
N VAL A 119 -21.01 -17.42 2.68
CA VAL A 119 -21.12 -18.61 1.85
C VAL A 119 -20.42 -19.73 2.59
N LEU A 120 -21.18 -20.48 3.39
CA LEU A 120 -21.15 -21.94 3.59
C LEU A 120 -22.24 -22.32 4.61
#